data_AF-A0A976LHM9-F1
#
_entry.id   AF-A0A976LHM9-F1
#
_cell.length_a   1.000
_cell.length_b   1.000
_cell.length_c   1.000
_cell.angle_alpha   90.00
_cell.angle_beta   90.00
_cell.angle_gamma   90.00
#
_symmetry.space_group_name_H-M   'P 1'
#
loop_
_entity.id
_entity.type
_entity.pdbx_description
1 polymer ?
#
loop_
_entity_poly.entity_id
_entity_poly.type
_entity_poly.pdbx_seq_one_letter_code
_entity_poly.pdbx_strand_id
1 'polypeptide(L)'
;MTTTWLALALRLIVIGCLIRPAAAFGGPGPDHIEQAARRLQSEWSEVFYLAPRQTKTARYQDLLTRIQTLKAQVPDRAEPLIVEAIILCTYSASALGLDTLELLETSRDLLKKAIAMDPFALEGAAYVTLGNLYRRLPGWPLLYGDRKIAREYFESGVKRYPEGIDTNFFYGDFLLEEGEGPQAIPYLEKAAQAPIRATLRVSDTRLKEELKTILKDARNGTTTRSDFFGLFTPSFKE
;
A
#
# COMPACT_ATOMS: atom_id res chain seq x y z
N MET A 1 15.07 13.51 86.58
CA MET A 1 16.17 12.53 86.72
C MET A 1 15.99 11.52 85.60
N THR A 2 16.88 11.22 84.65
CA THR A 2 18.27 11.54 84.33
C THR A 2 18.46 11.20 82.85
N THR A 3 19.36 11.93 82.21
CA THR A 3 19.88 11.79 80.84
C THR A 3 20.47 10.41 80.52
N THR A 4 20.38 9.99 79.25
CA THR A 4 21.55 9.52 78.46
C THR A 4 21.24 9.41 76.96
N TRP A 5 22.20 9.87 76.16
CA TRP A 5 22.27 9.76 74.71
C TRP A 5 23.24 8.65 74.28
N LEU A 6 23.12 8.27 72.99
CA LEU A 6 24.02 7.50 72.11
C LEU A 6 23.86 5.96 72.08
N ALA A 7 23.38 5.46 70.94
CA ALA A 7 24.21 4.66 70.02
C ALA A 7 23.53 4.44 68.65
N LEU A 8 24.30 4.69 67.60
CA LEU A 8 24.05 4.36 66.20
C LEU A 8 23.79 2.85 66.00
N ALA A 9 22.79 2.51 65.18
CA ALA A 9 22.79 1.26 64.44
C ALA A 9 22.09 1.45 63.09
N LEU A 10 22.90 1.73 62.08
CA LEU A 10 22.54 1.68 60.66
C LEU A 10 22.27 0.21 60.29
N ARG A 11 21.05 -0.14 59.89
CA ARG A 11 20.76 -1.41 59.18
C ARG A 11 19.77 -1.18 58.04
N LEU A 12 20.36 -1.00 56.86
CA LEU A 12 19.96 -1.47 55.54
C LEU A 12 18.51 -1.95 55.39
N ILE A 13 17.67 -1.11 54.80
CA ILE A 13 16.42 -1.55 54.17
C ILE A 13 16.82 -2.22 52.85
N VAL A 14 16.79 -3.56 52.83
CA VAL A 14 16.82 -4.32 51.57
C VAL A 14 15.47 -4.11 50.90
N ILE A 15 15.41 -3.13 49.98
CA ILE A 15 14.30 -3.03 49.03
C ILE A 15 14.46 -4.22 48.10
N GLY A 16 13.68 -5.27 48.35
CA GLY A 16 13.51 -6.40 47.44
C GLY A 16 12.88 -5.90 46.15
N CYS A 17 13.72 -5.46 45.22
CA CYS A 17 13.33 -5.22 43.84
C CYS A 17 12.99 -6.59 43.25
N LEU A 18 11.71 -6.97 43.33
CA LEU A 18 11.18 -8.10 42.58
C LEU A 18 11.31 -7.72 41.11
N ILE A 19 12.45 -8.08 40.51
CA ILE A 19 12.63 -8.12 39.07
C ILE A 19 11.66 -9.19 38.58
N ARG A 20 10.42 -8.75 38.31
CA ARG A 20 9.46 -9.54 37.57
C ARG A 20 10.13 -9.81 36.23
N PRO A 21 10.42 -11.07 35.86
CA PRO A 21 10.97 -11.34 34.55
C PRO A 21 9.98 -10.76 33.55
N ALA A 22 10.46 -9.84 32.71
CA ALA A 22 9.71 -9.42 31.55
C ALA A 22 9.39 -10.71 30.79
N ALA A 23 8.12 -11.09 30.75
CA ALA A 23 7.67 -12.10 29.82
C ALA A 23 8.13 -11.59 28.46
N ALA A 24 9.09 -12.29 27.85
CA ALA A 24 9.42 -12.06 26.47
C ALA A 24 8.11 -12.33 25.72
N PHE A 25 7.47 -11.26 25.24
CA PHE A 25 6.51 -11.37 24.15
C PHE A 25 7.33 -11.85 22.95
N GLY A 26 7.55 -13.15 22.87
CA GLY A 26 7.77 -13.81 21.59
C GLY A 26 6.48 -13.63 20.82
N GLY A 27 6.35 -12.50 20.12
CA GLY A 27 5.34 -12.36 19.09
C GLY A 27 5.46 -13.55 18.13
N PRO A 28 4.38 -14.00 17.51
CA PRO A 28 4.49 -15.01 16.46
C PRO A 28 5.57 -14.53 15.48
N GLY A 29 6.44 -15.44 15.06
CA GLY A 29 7.43 -15.15 14.02
C GLY A 29 6.76 -14.48 12.81
N PRO A 30 7.53 -13.86 11.90
CA PRO A 30 6.95 -13.06 10.84
C PRO A 30 5.86 -13.86 10.11
N ASP A 31 4.70 -13.24 9.91
CA ASP A 31 3.52 -13.91 9.38
C ASP A 31 3.84 -14.51 8.00
N HIS A 32 3.84 -15.84 7.92
CA HIS A 32 4.28 -16.54 6.71
C HIS A 32 3.34 -16.30 5.53
N ILE A 33 2.06 -16.01 5.78
CA ILE A 33 1.06 -15.72 4.74
C ILE A 33 1.27 -14.32 4.20
N GLU A 34 1.41 -13.34 5.08
CA GLU A 34 1.73 -11.97 4.67
C GLU A 34 3.04 -11.94 3.87
N GLN A 35 4.08 -12.65 4.35
CA GLN A 35 5.34 -12.77 3.60
C GLN A 35 5.16 -13.43 2.23
N ALA A 36 4.32 -14.47 2.12
CA ALA A 36 4.05 -15.12 0.84
C ALA A 36 3.32 -14.16 -0.12
N ALA A 37 2.31 -13.43 0.36
CA ALA A 37 1.62 -12.42 -0.41
C ALA A 37 2.58 -11.30 -0.85
N ARG A 38 3.43 -10.78 0.05
CA ARG A 38 4.44 -9.76 -0.27
C ARG A 38 5.49 -10.24 -1.27
N ARG A 39 5.88 -11.51 -1.25
CA ARG A 39 6.75 -12.09 -2.29
C ARG A 39 6.08 -12.05 -3.66
N LEU A 40 4.82 -12.49 -3.75
CA LEU A 40 4.06 -12.42 -5.00
C LEU A 40 3.82 -10.97 -5.47
N GLN A 41 3.63 -10.03 -4.55
CA GLN A 41 3.55 -8.60 -4.85
C GLN A 41 4.89 -8.05 -5.39
N SER A 42 6.02 -8.46 -4.80
CA SER A 42 7.35 -8.09 -5.30
C SER A 42 7.55 -8.60 -6.72
N GLU A 43 7.22 -9.87 -6.98
CA GLU A 43 7.31 -10.46 -8.33
C GLU A 43 6.38 -9.75 -9.32
N TRP A 44 5.15 -9.42 -8.90
CA TRP A 44 4.24 -8.58 -9.68
C TRP A 44 4.90 -7.26 -10.09
N SER A 45 5.58 -6.58 -9.16
CA SER A 45 6.25 -5.31 -9.47
C SER A 45 7.35 -5.48 -10.53
N GLU A 46 8.09 -6.59 -10.50
CA GLU A 46 9.08 -6.91 -11.54
C GLU A 46 8.41 -7.15 -12.90
N VAL A 47 7.30 -7.89 -12.93
CA VAL A 47 6.51 -8.08 -14.16
C VAL A 47 5.99 -6.75 -14.69
N PHE A 48 5.48 -5.90 -13.80
CA PHE A 48 4.90 -4.62 -14.17
C PHE A 48 5.95 -3.63 -14.70
N TYR A 49 7.05 -3.41 -13.98
CA TYR A 49 8.04 -2.38 -14.34
C TYR A 49 9.13 -2.85 -15.30
N LEU A 50 9.51 -4.12 -15.28
CA LEU A 50 10.76 -4.59 -15.91
C LEU A 50 10.54 -5.61 -17.03
N ALA A 51 9.45 -6.39 -17.00
CA ALA A 51 9.27 -7.45 -17.99
C ALA A 51 8.92 -6.90 -19.40
N PRO A 52 9.47 -7.51 -20.47
CA PRO A 52 9.07 -7.21 -21.85
C PRO A 52 7.58 -7.45 -22.09
N ARG A 53 6.93 -6.56 -22.85
CA ARG A 53 5.48 -6.59 -23.12
C ARG A 53 4.98 -7.96 -23.58
N GLN A 54 5.73 -8.64 -24.44
CA GLN A 54 5.39 -9.95 -25.02
C GLN A 54 5.31 -11.06 -23.98
N THR A 55 5.95 -10.89 -22.81
CA THR A 55 6.00 -11.91 -21.76
C THR A 55 5.07 -11.61 -20.59
N LYS A 56 4.50 -10.39 -20.52
CA LYS A 56 3.70 -9.94 -19.36
C LYS A 56 2.46 -10.80 -19.15
N THR A 57 1.69 -11.09 -20.19
CA THR A 57 0.44 -11.87 -20.11
C THR A 57 0.66 -13.22 -19.45
N ALA A 58 1.63 -14.01 -19.94
CA ALA A 58 1.94 -15.33 -19.38
C ALA A 58 2.44 -15.24 -17.92
N ARG A 59 3.26 -14.23 -17.59
CA ARG A 59 3.76 -14.01 -16.23
C ARG A 59 2.65 -13.60 -15.25
N TYR A 60 1.69 -12.79 -15.67
CA TYR A 60 0.52 -12.47 -14.85
C TYR A 60 -0.38 -13.68 -14.61
N GLN A 61 -0.58 -14.54 -15.61
CA GLN A 61 -1.35 -15.78 -15.45
C GLN A 61 -0.72 -16.74 -14.42
N ASP A 62 0.61 -16.86 -14.43
CA ASP A 62 1.35 -17.61 -13.40
C ASP A 62 1.13 -17.02 -12.00
N LEU A 63 1.31 -15.69 -11.87
CA LEU A 63 1.10 -14.99 -10.60
C LEU A 63 -0.34 -15.14 -10.08
N LEU A 64 -1.34 -15.04 -10.97
CA LEU A 64 -2.76 -15.24 -10.63
C LEU A 64 -3.00 -16.66 -10.10
N THR A 65 -2.45 -17.67 -10.76
CA THR A 65 -2.60 -19.08 -10.32
C THR A 65 -2.04 -19.27 -8.91
N ARG A 66 -0.84 -18.70 -8.65
CA ARG A 66 -0.15 -18.83 -7.36
C ARG A 66 -0.86 -18.06 -6.25
N ILE A 67 -1.32 -16.83 -6.50
CA ILE A 67 -2.03 -16.05 -5.49
C ILE A 67 -3.42 -16.62 -5.18
N GLN A 68 -4.10 -17.18 -6.18
CA GLN A 68 -5.39 -17.85 -5.99
C GLN A 68 -5.24 -19.13 -5.18
N THR A 69 -4.17 -19.89 -5.41
CA THR A 69 -3.82 -21.05 -4.59
C THR A 69 -3.58 -20.65 -3.14
N LEU A 70 -2.80 -19.59 -2.90
CA LEU A 70 -2.59 -19.06 -1.54
C LEU A 70 -3.91 -18.62 -0.90
N LYS A 71 -4.72 -17.81 -1.59
CA LYS A 71 -6.03 -17.35 -1.12
C LYS A 71 -6.95 -18.50 -0.73
N ALA A 72 -6.97 -19.59 -1.51
CA ALA A 72 -7.81 -20.75 -1.21
C ALA A 72 -7.39 -21.50 0.07
N GLN A 73 -6.10 -21.45 0.43
CA GLN A 73 -5.58 -22.06 1.65
C GLN A 73 -5.86 -21.22 2.90
N VAL A 74 -6.06 -19.91 2.73
CA VAL A 74 -6.23 -18.94 3.82
C VAL A 74 -7.41 -17.99 3.58
N PRO A 75 -8.65 -18.50 3.58
CA PRO A 75 -9.84 -17.72 3.20
C PRO A 75 -10.19 -16.56 4.14
N ASP A 76 -9.60 -16.53 5.34
CA ASP A 76 -9.76 -15.53 6.38
C ASP A 76 -8.68 -14.44 6.35
N ARG A 77 -7.81 -14.43 5.34
CA ARG A 77 -6.70 -13.47 5.19
C ARG A 77 -6.97 -12.44 4.09
N ALA A 78 -6.70 -11.17 4.40
CA ALA A 78 -6.95 -10.05 3.49
C ALA A 78 -5.82 -9.88 2.46
N GLU A 79 -4.58 -10.21 2.83
CA GLU A 79 -3.37 -9.95 2.02
C GLU A 79 -3.42 -10.64 0.65
N PRO A 80 -3.85 -11.91 0.52
CA PRO A 80 -3.96 -12.55 -0.79
C PRO A 80 -5.02 -11.89 -1.69
N LEU A 81 -6.12 -11.38 -1.11
CA LEU A 81 -7.17 -10.67 -1.85
C LEU A 81 -6.62 -9.38 -2.48
N ILE A 82 -5.82 -8.63 -1.71
CA ILE A 82 -5.22 -7.36 -2.17
C ILE A 82 -4.24 -7.63 -3.31
N VAL A 83 -3.35 -8.61 -3.14
CA VAL A 83 -2.33 -8.93 -4.16
C VAL A 83 -2.98 -9.46 -5.44
N GLU A 84 -3.99 -10.32 -5.33
CA GLU A 84 -4.75 -10.79 -6.50
C GLU A 84 -5.42 -9.62 -7.23
N ALA A 85 -6.07 -8.72 -6.50
CA ALA A 85 -6.73 -7.56 -7.10
C ALA A 85 -5.76 -6.64 -7.85
N ILE A 86 -4.56 -6.42 -7.29
CA ILE A 86 -3.48 -5.65 -7.94
C ILE A 86 -3.04 -6.34 -9.24
N ILE A 87 -2.81 -7.66 -9.20
CA ILE A 87 -2.43 -8.43 -10.39
C ILE A 87 -3.53 -8.35 -11.46
N LEU A 88 -4.80 -8.57 -11.09
CA LEU A 88 -5.96 -8.49 -12.00
C LEU A 88 -6.05 -7.11 -12.69
N CYS A 89 -5.88 -6.02 -11.93
CA CYS A 89 -5.90 -4.66 -12.48
C CYS A 89 -4.84 -4.47 -13.58
N THR A 90 -3.59 -4.86 -13.31
CA THR A 90 -2.52 -4.70 -14.31
C THR A 90 -2.55 -5.72 -15.44
N TYR A 91 -3.11 -6.91 -15.17
CA TYR A 91 -3.29 -7.93 -16.18
C TYR A 91 -4.31 -7.48 -17.22
N SER A 92 -5.39 -6.81 -16.78
CA SER A 92 -6.45 -6.31 -17.67
C SER A 92 -5.93 -5.32 -18.71
N ALA A 93 -4.91 -4.51 -18.38
CA ALA A 93 -4.24 -3.62 -19.35
C ALA A 93 -3.36 -4.36 -20.38
N SER A 94 -2.94 -5.59 -20.07
CA SER A 94 -2.09 -6.42 -20.94
C SER A 94 -2.84 -7.52 -21.70
N ALA A 95 -4.10 -7.79 -21.31
CA ALA A 95 -4.95 -8.79 -21.93
C ALA A 95 -5.58 -8.24 -23.22
N LEU A 96 -5.69 -9.10 -24.25
CA LEU A 96 -6.40 -8.80 -25.49
C LEU A 96 -7.82 -9.38 -25.38
N GLY A 97 -8.82 -8.64 -24.86
CA GLY A 97 -10.18 -9.17 -24.90
C GLY A 97 -11.23 -8.55 -23.97
N LEU A 98 -12.46 -9.04 -24.17
CA LEU A 98 -13.72 -8.64 -23.52
C LEU A 98 -13.78 -8.94 -22.01
N ASP A 99 -12.89 -9.79 -21.49
CA ASP A 99 -12.83 -10.16 -20.07
C ASP A 99 -12.24 -9.04 -19.17
N THR A 100 -11.71 -7.98 -19.77
CA THR A 100 -11.09 -6.83 -19.08
C THR A 100 -12.02 -6.18 -18.07
N LEU A 101 -13.33 -6.07 -18.39
CA LEU A 101 -14.33 -5.47 -17.50
C LEU A 101 -14.53 -6.33 -16.24
N GLU A 102 -14.70 -7.63 -16.42
CA GLU A 102 -14.88 -8.58 -15.31
C GLU A 102 -13.66 -8.61 -14.38
N LEU A 103 -12.44 -8.56 -14.94
CA LEU A 103 -11.21 -8.48 -14.15
C LEU A 103 -11.17 -7.22 -13.26
N LEU A 104 -11.59 -6.08 -13.79
CA LEU A 104 -11.63 -4.81 -13.06
C LEU A 104 -12.72 -4.79 -11.98
N GLU A 105 -13.89 -5.39 -12.24
CA GLU A 105 -14.95 -5.54 -11.23
C GLU A 105 -14.55 -6.51 -10.12
N THR A 106 -13.97 -7.66 -10.50
CA THR A 106 -13.44 -8.64 -9.54
C THR A 106 -12.36 -8.00 -8.66
N SER A 107 -11.45 -7.22 -9.24
CA SER A 107 -10.44 -6.47 -8.49
C SER A 107 -11.07 -5.54 -7.45
N ARG A 108 -12.08 -4.73 -7.84
CA ARG A 108 -12.81 -3.85 -6.90
C ARG A 108 -13.41 -4.62 -5.74
N ASP A 109 -14.10 -5.72 -6.02
CA ASP A 109 -14.85 -6.45 -5.00
C ASP A 109 -13.92 -7.20 -4.04
N LEU A 110 -12.79 -7.72 -4.52
CA LEU A 110 -11.72 -8.28 -3.70
C LEU A 110 -11.12 -7.22 -2.75
N LEU A 111 -10.85 -6.00 -3.24
CA LEU A 111 -10.29 -4.93 -2.43
C LEU A 111 -11.27 -4.44 -1.35
N LYS A 112 -12.55 -4.30 -1.70
CA LYS A 112 -13.61 -3.96 -0.73
C LYS A 112 -13.73 -5.03 0.35
N LYS A 113 -13.69 -6.32 -0.05
CA LYS A 113 -13.70 -7.43 0.89
C LYS A 113 -12.46 -7.41 1.79
N ALA A 114 -11.27 -7.17 1.23
CA ALA A 114 -10.03 -7.08 1.99
C ALA A 114 -10.09 -5.97 3.05
N ILE A 115 -10.58 -4.78 2.70
CA ILE A 115 -10.75 -3.66 3.64
C ILE A 115 -11.74 -4.01 4.76
N ALA A 116 -12.82 -4.72 4.44
CA ALA A 116 -13.79 -5.15 5.44
C ALA A 116 -13.21 -6.21 6.40
N MET A 117 -12.27 -7.04 5.93
CA MET A 117 -11.60 -8.07 6.73
C MET A 117 -10.48 -7.49 7.59
N ASP A 118 -9.56 -6.76 6.97
CA ASP A 118 -8.47 -6.07 7.64
C ASP A 118 -8.16 -4.75 6.92
N PRO A 119 -8.60 -3.60 7.46
CA PRO A 119 -8.31 -2.30 6.88
C PRO A 119 -6.84 -1.90 7.02
N PHE A 120 -6.01 -2.71 7.69
CA PHE A 120 -4.59 -2.49 7.86
C PHE A 120 -3.69 -3.48 7.08
N ALA A 121 -4.28 -4.35 6.27
CA ALA A 121 -3.51 -5.27 5.46
C ALA A 121 -2.69 -4.53 4.39
N LEU A 122 -1.40 -4.90 4.28
CA LEU A 122 -0.46 -4.43 3.26
C LEU A 122 -0.38 -2.90 3.11
N GLU A 123 -0.28 -2.18 4.24
CA GLU A 123 0.12 -0.77 4.27
C GLU A 123 -0.74 0.18 3.41
N GLY A 124 -2.04 -0.09 3.33
CA GLY A 124 -2.98 0.77 2.63
C GLY A 124 -3.02 0.55 1.11
N ALA A 125 -2.36 -0.49 0.61
CA ALA A 125 -2.40 -0.89 -0.79
C ALA A 125 -3.83 -1.01 -1.31
N ALA A 126 -4.76 -1.55 -0.52
CA ALA A 126 -6.15 -1.69 -0.95
C ALA A 126 -6.84 -0.35 -1.25
N TYR A 127 -6.62 0.64 -0.37
CA TYR A 127 -7.16 2.00 -0.54
C TYR A 127 -6.56 2.69 -1.75
N VAL A 128 -5.24 2.58 -1.92
CA VAL A 128 -4.53 3.15 -3.07
C VAL A 128 -5.03 2.55 -4.38
N THR A 129 -5.18 1.22 -4.46
CA THR A 129 -5.64 0.56 -5.68
C THR A 129 -7.07 0.94 -6.01
N LEU A 130 -7.98 0.95 -5.02
CA LEU A 130 -9.36 1.42 -5.23
C LEU A 130 -9.42 2.88 -5.65
N GLY A 131 -8.68 3.77 -4.99
CA GLY A 131 -8.62 5.18 -5.35
C GLY A 131 -8.22 5.37 -6.81
N ASN A 132 -7.24 4.61 -7.28
CA ASN A 132 -6.81 4.67 -8.68
C ASN A 132 -7.83 4.08 -9.67
N LEU A 133 -8.49 2.96 -9.33
CA LEU A 133 -9.55 2.40 -10.15
C LEU A 133 -10.72 3.39 -10.31
N TYR A 134 -11.21 3.92 -9.20
CA TYR A 134 -12.30 4.91 -9.20
C TYR A 134 -11.91 6.20 -9.93
N ARG A 135 -10.65 6.63 -9.84
CA ARG A 135 -10.16 7.84 -10.54
C ARG A 135 -10.11 7.69 -12.05
N ARG A 136 -9.80 6.49 -12.56
CA ARG A 136 -9.38 6.28 -13.96
C ARG A 136 -10.41 5.56 -14.82
N LEU A 137 -11.27 4.73 -14.25
CA LEU A 137 -12.26 4.01 -15.03
C LEU A 137 -13.39 4.95 -15.48
N PRO A 138 -14.07 4.64 -16.60
CA PRO A 138 -15.37 5.22 -16.92
C PRO A 138 -16.38 5.03 -15.80
N GLY A 139 -17.28 5.98 -15.63
CA GLY A 139 -18.42 5.86 -14.72
C GLY A 139 -19.49 4.88 -15.23
N TRP A 140 -20.60 4.85 -14.50
CA TRP A 140 -21.81 4.15 -14.92
C TRP A 140 -22.35 4.72 -16.25
N PRO A 141 -22.82 3.89 -17.20
CA PRO A 141 -23.11 2.45 -17.09
C PRO A 141 -22.01 1.50 -17.53
N LEU A 142 -20.85 2.00 -17.94
CA LEU A 142 -19.79 1.13 -18.46
C LEU A 142 -19.01 0.43 -17.33
N LEU A 143 -18.58 1.21 -16.34
CA LEU A 143 -17.84 0.72 -15.17
C LEU A 143 -18.29 1.51 -13.93
N TYR A 144 -17.38 1.78 -13.00
CA TYR A 144 -17.68 2.32 -11.67
C TYR A 144 -16.81 3.51 -11.30
N GLY A 145 -16.16 4.16 -12.27
CA GLY A 145 -15.35 5.35 -12.02
C GLY A 145 -16.14 6.48 -11.38
N ASP A 146 -15.57 7.06 -10.33
CA ASP A 146 -16.10 8.21 -9.59
C ASP A 146 -14.96 8.90 -8.85
N ARG A 147 -14.64 10.14 -9.23
CA ARG A 147 -13.54 10.91 -8.64
C ARG A 147 -13.76 11.30 -7.17
N LYS A 148 -15.02 11.44 -6.73
CA LYS A 148 -15.32 11.73 -5.32
C LYS A 148 -15.01 10.51 -4.47
N ILE A 149 -15.45 9.34 -4.91
CA ILE A 149 -15.14 8.06 -4.25
C ILE A 149 -13.62 7.80 -4.27
N ALA A 150 -12.94 8.14 -5.38
CA ALA A 150 -11.48 8.04 -5.45
C ALA A 150 -10.78 8.86 -4.34
N ARG A 151 -11.20 10.11 -4.15
CA ARG A 151 -10.69 10.98 -3.07
C ARG A 151 -10.89 10.34 -1.69
N GLU A 152 -12.08 9.84 -1.40
CA GLU A 152 -12.40 9.19 -0.12
C GLU A 152 -11.48 8.00 0.17
N TYR A 153 -11.16 7.19 -0.84
CA TYR A 153 -10.21 6.09 -0.69
C TYR A 153 -8.78 6.59 -0.46
N PHE A 154 -8.31 7.60 -1.20
CA PHE A 154 -6.97 8.15 -0.99
C PHE A 154 -6.82 8.79 0.40
N GLU A 155 -7.77 9.62 0.82
CA GLU A 155 -7.82 10.20 2.16
C GLU A 155 -7.83 9.12 3.25
N SER A 156 -8.63 8.07 3.05
CA SER A 156 -8.67 6.92 3.94
C SER A 156 -7.34 6.17 4.03
N GLY A 157 -6.62 6.06 2.91
CA GLY A 157 -5.29 5.47 2.82
C GLY A 157 -4.25 6.28 3.59
N VAL A 158 -4.12 7.58 3.31
CA VAL A 158 -3.14 8.45 4.02
C VAL A 158 -3.46 8.58 5.50
N LYS A 159 -4.74 8.57 5.90
CA LYS A 159 -5.11 8.59 7.32
C LYS A 159 -4.60 7.37 8.08
N ARG A 160 -4.60 6.20 7.44
CA ARG A 160 -4.15 4.93 8.05
C ARG A 160 -2.64 4.74 7.95
N TYR A 161 -2.06 5.16 6.83
CA TYR A 161 -0.64 5.03 6.53
C TYR A 161 -0.04 6.39 6.16
N PRO A 162 0.09 7.29 7.15
CA PRO A 162 0.52 8.67 6.90
C PRO A 162 1.97 8.78 6.44
N GLU A 163 2.78 7.74 6.65
CA GLU A 163 4.20 7.69 6.28
C GLU A 163 4.47 6.75 5.08
N GLY A 164 3.43 6.18 4.47
CA GLY A 164 3.57 5.24 3.36
C GLY A 164 3.96 5.95 2.06
N ILE A 165 4.86 5.35 1.26
CA ILE A 165 5.23 5.89 -0.06
C ILE A 165 3.99 5.95 -0.96
N ASP A 166 3.29 4.81 -1.11
CA ASP A 166 2.18 4.68 -2.05
C ASP A 166 1.02 5.61 -1.67
N THR A 167 0.56 5.57 -0.41
CA THR A 167 -0.57 6.38 0.06
C THR A 167 -0.34 7.88 -0.17
N ASN A 168 0.86 8.37 0.15
CA ASN A 168 1.21 9.76 -0.03
C ASN A 168 1.46 10.12 -1.51
N PHE A 169 2.15 9.27 -2.27
CA PHE A 169 2.41 9.51 -3.69
C PHE A 169 1.11 9.63 -4.47
N PHE A 170 0.22 8.64 -4.32
CA PHE A 170 -1.01 8.59 -5.12
C PHE A 170 -2.03 9.63 -4.70
N TYR A 171 -2.10 9.99 -3.42
CA TYR A 171 -2.95 11.10 -3.02
C TYR A 171 -2.41 12.43 -3.54
N GLY A 172 -1.09 12.65 -3.47
CA GLY A 172 -0.46 13.82 -4.04
C GLY A 172 -0.67 13.94 -5.56
N ASP A 173 -0.48 12.86 -6.31
CA ASP A 173 -0.74 12.79 -7.75
C ASP A 173 -2.22 13.08 -8.07
N PHE A 174 -3.15 12.53 -7.28
CA PHE A 174 -4.57 12.84 -7.41
C PHE A 174 -4.85 14.33 -7.17
N LEU A 175 -4.33 14.93 -6.11
CA LEU A 175 -4.52 16.35 -5.81
C LEU A 175 -3.95 17.25 -6.92
N LEU A 176 -2.81 16.88 -7.51
CA LEU A 176 -2.26 17.60 -8.67
C LEU A 176 -3.21 17.56 -9.87
N GLU A 177 -3.83 16.40 -10.15
CA GLU A 177 -4.82 16.26 -11.23
C GLU A 177 -6.11 17.06 -10.98
N GLU A 178 -6.47 17.28 -9.72
CA GLU A 178 -7.64 18.07 -9.33
C GLU A 178 -7.33 19.59 -9.29
N GLY A 179 -6.09 20.00 -9.58
CA GLY A 179 -5.66 21.39 -9.53
C GLY A 179 -5.31 21.89 -8.11
N GLU A 180 -5.23 21.00 -7.14
CA GLU A 180 -4.92 21.28 -5.73
C GLU A 180 -3.42 21.18 -5.44
N GLY A 181 -2.59 21.73 -6.33
CA GLY A 181 -1.12 21.62 -6.26
C GLY A 181 -0.50 22.01 -4.91
N PRO A 182 -0.86 23.15 -4.29
CA PRO A 182 -0.36 23.50 -2.97
C PRO A 182 -0.65 22.46 -1.88
N GLN A 183 -1.78 21.75 -1.97
CA GLN A 183 -2.14 20.70 -1.02
C GLN A 183 -1.41 19.38 -1.32
N ALA A 184 -1.05 19.12 -2.58
CA ALA A 184 -0.35 17.92 -3.00
C ALA A 184 1.10 17.86 -2.47
N ILE A 185 1.79 19.00 -2.48
CA ILE A 185 3.23 19.11 -2.12
C ILE A 185 3.59 18.39 -0.81
N PRO A 186 2.91 18.64 0.34
CA PRO A 186 3.29 17.97 1.59
C PRO A 186 3.17 16.44 1.54
N TYR A 187 2.20 15.89 0.81
CA TYR A 187 2.10 14.43 0.63
C TYR A 187 3.25 13.91 -0.25
N LEU A 188 3.51 14.56 -1.38
CA LEU A 188 4.60 14.17 -2.28
C LEU A 188 5.97 14.24 -1.60
N GLU A 189 6.19 15.22 -0.73
CA GLU A 189 7.42 15.34 0.08
C GLU A 189 7.57 14.18 1.06
N LYS A 190 6.49 13.78 1.73
CA LYS A 190 6.48 12.59 2.60
C LYS A 190 6.83 11.33 1.82
N ALA A 191 6.21 11.11 0.66
CA ALA A 191 6.54 9.97 -0.20
C ALA A 191 8.01 9.98 -0.65
N ALA A 192 8.57 11.15 -0.93
CA ALA A 192 9.97 11.31 -1.33
C ALA A 192 10.94 11.01 -0.17
N GLN A 193 10.56 11.31 1.07
CA GLN A 193 11.39 11.09 2.26
C GLN A 193 11.26 9.68 2.85
N ALA A 194 10.13 9.00 2.67
CA ALA A 194 9.90 7.66 3.22
C ALA A 194 10.94 6.64 2.73
N PRO A 195 11.38 5.68 3.55
CA PRO A 195 12.43 4.72 3.16
C PRO A 195 11.93 3.74 2.10
N ILE A 196 12.83 3.32 1.20
CA ILE A 196 12.55 2.23 0.25
C ILE A 196 12.35 0.93 1.04
N ARG A 197 11.20 0.28 0.84
CA ARG A 197 10.86 -0.99 1.49
C ARG A 197 11.56 -2.13 0.75
N ALA A 198 12.24 -3.00 1.49
CA ALA A 198 13.04 -4.09 0.91
C ALA A 198 12.20 -5.02 0.00
N THR A 199 10.97 -5.34 0.41
CA THR A 199 10.03 -6.19 -0.34
C THR A 199 9.35 -5.49 -1.51
N LEU A 200 9.47 -4.17 -1.62
CA LEU A 200 8.85 -3.35 -2.68
C LEU A 200 9.89 -2.45 -3.35
N ARG A 201 11.16 -2.89 -3.35
CA ARG A 201 12.29 -2.08 -3.79
C ARG A 201 12.13 -1.57 -5.22
N VAL A 202 11.58 -2.38 -6.12
CA VAL A 202 11.37 -2.00 -7.53
C VAL A 202 10.35 -0.87 -7.64
N SER A 203 9.15 -1.04 -7.08
CA SER A 203 8.10 -0.02 -7.12
C SER A 203 8.52 1.27 -6.41
N ASP A 204 9.10 1.15 -5.21
CA ASP A 204 9.48 2.30 -4.40
C ASP A 204 10.61 3.11 -5.08
N THR A 205 11.55 2.43 -5.74
CA THR A 205 12.60 3.11 -6.53
C THR A 205 11.99 3.89 -7.70
N ARG A 206 11.06 3.27 -8.44
CA ARG A 206 10.38 3.92 -9.58
C ARG A 206 9.57 5.14 -9.14
N LEU A 207 8.76 5.00 -8.09
CA LEU A 207 7.99 6.12 -7.54
C LEU A 207 8.90 7.27 -7.08
N LYS A 208 10.04 6.96 -6.45
CA LYS A 208 11.02 7.98 -6.04
C LYS A 208 11.71 8.67 -7.22
N GLU A 209 11.95 7.96 -8.31
CA GLU A 209 12.46 8.57 -9.54
C GLU A 209 11.45 9.58 -10.11
N GLU A 210 10.17 9.19 -10.19
CA GLU A 210 9.09 10.06 -10.68
C GLU A 210 8.87 11.28 -9.79
N LEU A 211 8.90 11.10 -8.46
CA LEU A 211 8.72 12.17 -7.48
C LEU A 211 9.69 13.34 -7.68
N LYS A 212 10.91 13.09 -8.17
CA LYS A 212 11.88 14.17 -8.41
C LYS A 212 11.35 15.21 -9.40
N THR A 213 10.73 14.73 -10.48
CA THR A 213 10.15 15.60 -11.51
C THR A 213 8.85 16.22 -11.01
N ILE A 214 7.95 15.40 -10.45
CA ILE A 214 6.64 15.85 -9.97
C ILE A 214 6.78 16.95 -8.91
N LEU A 215 7.66 16.78 -7.92
CA LEU A 215 7.87 17.79 -6.87
C LEU A 215 8.49 19.07 -7.41
N LYS A 216 9.42 18.97 -8.36
CA LYS A 216 10.02 20.14 -9.01
C LYS A 216 8.93 20.96 -9.70
N ASP A 217 8.08 20.30 -10.47
CA ASP A 217 7.05 20.98 -11.26
C ASP A 217 5.96 21.55 -10.34
N ALA A 218 5.47 20.77 -9.37
CA ALA A 218 4.46 21.21 -8.40
C ALA A 218 4.91 22.48 -7.64
N ARG A 219 6.18 22.54 -7.23
CA ARG A 219 6.75 23.73 -6.55
C ARG A 219 6.87 24.95 -7.46
N ASN A 220 6.98 24.74 -8.77
CA ASN A 220 7.01 25.82 -9.76
C ASN A 220 5.59 26.23 -10.22
N GLY A 221 4.55 25.65 -9.63
CA GLY A 221 3.16 25.92 -10.02
C GLY A 221 2.75 25.25 -11.34
N THR A 222 3.54 24.29 -11.83
CA THR A 222 3.21 23.52 -13.04
C THR A 222 2.81 22.10 -12.66
N THR A 223 1.84 21.52 -13.38
CA THR A 223 1.42 20.14 -13.14
C THR A 223 2.00 19.23 -14.20
N THR A 224 2.88 18.33 -13.79
CA THR A 224 3.27 17.17 -14.59
C THR A 224 2.49 15.96 -14.11
N ARG A 225 1.61 15.45 -14.97
CA ARG A 225 0.87 14.22 -14.69
C ARG A 225 1.86 13.06 -14.68
N SER A 226 1.77 12.20 -13.67
CA SER A 226 2.49 10.93 -13.71
C SER A 226 1.92 10.02 -14.82
N ASP A 227 2.79 9.59 -15.73
CA ASP A 227 2.47 8.56 -16.74
C ASP A 227 2.34 7.15 -16.12
N PHE A 228 2.67 7.00 -14.82
CA PHE A 228 2.62 5.74 -14.08
C PHE A 228 1.34 4.95 -14.35
N PHE A 229 0.17 5.61 -14.31
CA PHE A 229 -1.13 4.95 -14.51
C PHE A 229 -1.55 4.78 -15.97
N GLY A 230 -0.90 5.43 -16.92
CA GLY A 230 -1.10 5.11 -18.35
C GLY A 230 -0.74 3.64 -18.66
N LEU A 231 -0.01 2.98 -17.75
CA LEU A 231 0.38 1.58 -17.82
C LEU A 231 -0.56 0.62 -17.04
N PHE A 232 -1.47 1.11 -16.19
CA PHE A 232 -2.29 0.31 -15.27
C PHE A 232 -3.66 -0.06 -15.81
N THR A 233 -4.23 0.74 -16.69
CA THR A 233 -5.57 0.53 -17.24
C THR A 233 -5.50 0.53 -18.76
N PRO A 234 -6.32 -0.27 -19.44
CA PRO A 234 -6.55 -0.09 -20.87
C PRO A 234 -6.82 1.40 -21.17
N SER A 235 -6.27 1.91 -22.26
CA SER A 235 -6.57 3.27 -22.70
C SER A 235 -8.02 3.31 -23.20
N PHE A 236 -8.96 3.66 -22.33
CA PHE A 236 -10.35 3.98 -22.70
C PHE A 236 -10.49 5.40 -23.27
N LYS A 237 -9.44 5.91 -23.94
CA LYS A 237 -9.52 7.20 -24.64
C LYS A 237 -10.51 7.06 -25.79
N GLU A 238 -11.50 7.93 -25.82
CA GLU A 238 -12.05 8.46 -27.08
C GLU A 238 -11.00 9.35 -27.77
#